data_AF-A0A8G1H986-F1
#
_entry.id   AF-A0A8G1H986-F1
#
_cell.length_a   1.000
_cell.length_b   1.000
_cell.length_c   1.000
_cell.angle_alpha   90.00
_cell.angle_beta   90.00
_cell.angle_gamma   90.00
#
_symmetry.space_group_name_H-M   'P 1'
#
loop_
_entity.id
_entity.type
_entity.pdbx_description
1 polymer ?
#
loop_
_entity_poly.entity_id
_entity_poly.type
_entity_poly.pdbx_seq_one_letter_code
_entity_poly.pdbx_strand_id
1 'polypeptide(L)'
;MIIIAGLILYSSLLTVPETVVDEVQPDSVVTNEASSSASTGGDSGFGLISLSHWRHLTAYFVFACVLAYATDHWQLPRWRHALIVIGLAAGYGALMEVGQIFVPHRSSFLLSDVLINTIGASGVMLWYLARPYLTLRPVSAFLPSSER
;
A
#
# COMPACT_ATOMS: atom_id res chain seq x y z
N MET A 1 18.86 -2.25 0.55
CA MET A 1 17.47 -2.18 1.07
C MET A 1 16.62 -1.11 0.37
N ILE A 2 17.13 0.11 0.15
CA ILE A 2 16.46 1.12 -0.71
C ILE A 2 16.07 0.57 -2.09
N ILE A 3 16.94 -0.25 -2.69
CA ILE A 3 16.68 -0.91 -3.99
C ILE A 3 15.51 -1.90 -3.91
N ILE A 4 15.38 -2.65 -2.81
CA ILE A 4 14.31 -3.66 -2.63
C ILE A 4 12.98 -2.95 -2.33
N ALA A 5 12.99 -1.94 -1.45
CA ALA A 5 11.83 -1.11 -1.19
C ALA A 5 11.36 -0.38 -2.46
N GLY A 6 12.31 0.15 -3.24
CA GLY A 6 12.06 0.75 -4.55
C GLY A 6 11.49 -0.25 -5.56
N LEU A 7 11.99 -1.48 -5.60
CA LEU A 7 11.46 -2.55 -6.46
C LEU A 7 10.04 -2.97 -6.06
N ILE A 8 9.74 -3.08 -4.76
CA ILE A 8 8.39 -3.39 -4.27
C ILE A 8 7.45 -2.24 -4.62
N LEU A 9 7.85 -1.00 -4.37
CA LEU A 9 7.09 0.21 -4.72
C LEU A 9 6.85 0.31 -6.23
N TYR A 10 7.88 0.05 -7.04
CA TYR A 10 7.84 0.07 -8.49
C TYR A 10 6.95 -1.04 -9.07
N SER A 11 7.04 -2.28 -8.56
CA SER A 11 6.14 -3.38 -8.94
C SER A 11 4.69 -3.12 -8.50
N SER A 12 4.49 -2.47 -7.35
CA SER A 12 3.16 -2.04 -6.91
C SER A 12 2.61 -0.88 -7.75
N LEU A 13 3.44 -0.04 -8.37
CA LEU A 13 3.05 1.03 -9.29
C LEU A 13 2.76 0.52 -10.72
N LEU A 14 3.55 -0.44 -11.21
CA LEU A 14 3.45 -0.98 -12.58
C LEU A 14 2.35 -2.01 -12.77
N THR A 15 1.73 -2.50 -11.70
CA THR A 15 0.56 -3.38 -11.83
C THR A 15 -0.61 -2.56 -12.38
N VAL A 16 -0.75 -2.61 -13.70
CA VAL A 16 -1.89 -2.33 -14.59
C VAL A 16 -3.01 -1.41 -14.06
N PRO A 17 -3.36 -0.32 -14.79
CA PRO A 17 -4.62 0.39 -14.56
C PRO A 17 -5.80 -0.52 -14.96
N GLU A 18 -6.73 -0.78 -14.05
CA GLU A 18 -8.01 -1.45 -14.37
C GLU A 18 -8.98 -0.51 -15.10
N THR A 19 -8.53 0.15 -16.18
CA THR A 19 -9.39 1.09 -16.93
C THR A 19 -9.37 0.87 -18.44
N VAL A 20 -9.08 -0.34 -18.95
CA VAL A 20 -9.08 -0.58 -20.42
C VAL A 20 -9.72 -1.90 -20.84
N VAL A 21 -10.60 -2.52 -20.05
CA VAL A 21 -11.33 -3.72 -20.52
C VAL A 21 -12.81 -3.67 -20.16
N ASP A 22 -13.48 -2.56 -20.47
CA ASP A 22 -14.95 -2.58 -20.61
C ASP A 22 -15.41 -1.43 -21.51
N GLU A 23 -15.15 -1.54 -22.82
CA GLU A 23 -15.87 -0.74 -23.82
C GLU A 23 -15.82 -1.41 -25.21
N VAL A 24 -16.39 -2.61 -25.32
CA VAL A 24 -16.97 -3.07 -26.59
C VAL A 24 -18.34 -3.65 -26.26
N GLN A 25 -19.33 -2.77 -26.19
CA GLN A 25 -20.74 -3.15 -26.22
C GLN A 25 -21.15 -3.24 -27.68
N PRO A 26 -21.33 -4.44 -28.26
CA PRO A 26 -21.85 -4.54 -29.61
C PRO A 26 -23.31 -4.09 -29.59
N ASP A 27 -23.62 -3.10 -30.41
CA ASP A 27 -24.98 -2.69 -30.74
C ASP A 27 -25.86 -3.91 -31.05
N SER A 28 -26.82 -4.19 -30.18
CA SER A 28 -28.00 -4.97 -30.54
C SER A 28 -29.26 -4.28 -30.02
N VAL A 29 -29.92 -3.68 -31.00
CA VAL A 29 -31.34 -3.31 -31.01
C VAL A 29 -32.18 -4.40 -30.33
N VAL A 30 -33.13 -4.00 -29.47
CA VAL A 30 -34.55 -4.47 -29.39
C VAL A 30 -35.12 -4.29 -27.96
N THR A 31 -35.99 -3.27 -27.84
CA THR A 31 -37.23 -3.11 -27.02
C THR A 31 -37.35 -3.59 -25.56
N ASN A 32 -37.73 -2.61 -24.72
CA ASN A 32 -38.83 -2.59 -23.73
C ASN A 32 -38.90 -3.61 -22.56
N GLU A 33 -38.98 -3.00 -21.37
CA GLU A 33 -39.76 -3.34 -20.16
C GLU A 33 -39.07 -4.01 -18.96
N ALA A 34 -39.47 -3.48 -17.79
CA ALA A 34 -39.46 -4.05 -16.45
C ALA A 34 -38.11 -4.11 -15.68
N SER A 35 -37.99 -3.16 -14.76
CA SER A 35 -37.49 -3.30 -13.38
C SER A 35 -37.14 -4.73 -12.95
N SER A 36 -35.86 -5.00 -12.71
CA SER A 36 -35.38 -5.72 -11.51
C SER A 36 -33.86 -5.83 -11.51
N SER A 37 -33.29 -5.20 -10.49
CA SER A 37 -31.98 -5.49 -9.90
C SER A 37 -31.64 -6.98 -9.84
N ALA A 38 -30.49 -7.36 -10.41
CA ALA A 38 -29.52 -8.30 -9.84
C ALA A 38 -28.46 -8.66 -10.90
N SER A 39 -27.40 -7.86 -11.01
CA SER A 39 -26.14 -8.34 -11.62
C SER A 39 -25.34 -9.06 -10.54
N THR A 40 -25.70 -10.31 -10.29
CA THR A 40 -24.87 -11.27 -9.54
C THR A 40 -23.71 -11.68 -10.45
N GLY A 41 -22.56 -11.02 -10.30
CA GLY A 41 -21.34 -11.31 -11.02
C GLY A 41 -20.20 -11.66 -10.07
N GLY A 42 -19.91 -12.96 -9.95
CA GLY A 42 -18.54 -13.44 -9.71
C GLY A 42 -18.00 -13.35 -8.28
N ASP A 43 -18.73 -13.89 -7.31
CA ASP A 43 -18.37 -14.09 -5.92
C ASP A 43 -17.16 -15.06 -5.78
N SER A 44 -15.94 -14.58 -6.03
CA SER A 44 -14.76 -15.19 -5.41
C SER A 44 -14.61 -14.58 -4.03
N GLY A 45 -14.46 -15.39 -2.98
CA GLY A 45 -14.40 -14.95 -1.56
C GLY A 45 -13.28 -13.96 -1.18
N PHE A 46 -12.58 -13.39 -2.15
CA PHE A 46 -11.69 -12.23 -2.07
C PHE A 46 -12.34 -10.91 -2.54
N GLY A 47 -13.62 -10.94 -2.97
CA GLY A 47 -14.35 -9.82 -3.57
C GLY A 47 -14.85 -8.71 -2.62
N LEU A 48 -14.44 -8.71 -1.34
CA LEU A 48 -14.87 -7.68 -0.38
C LEU A 48 -14.01 -6.40 -0.41
N ILE A 49 -12.86 -6.42 -1.10
CA ILE A 49 -11.92 -5.29 -1.16
C ILE A 49 -11.37 -5.22 -2.59
N SER A 50 -11.53 -4.06 -3.27
CA SER A 50 -10.96 -3.84 -4.62
C SER A 50 -9.47 -4.17 -4.65
N LEU A 51 -8.99 -4.78 -5.75
CA LEU A 51 -7.58 -5.16 -5.90
C LEU A 51 -6.64 -3.95 -5.72
N SER A 52 -7.09 -2.75 -6.08
CA SER A 52 -6.37 -1.50 -5.84
C SER A 52 -6.11 -1.30 -4.33
N HIS A 53 -7.14 -1.42 -3.49
CA HIS A 53 -7.03 -1.24 -2.04
C HIS A 53 -6.04 -2.23 -1.39
N TRP A 54 -6.01 -3.49 -1.84
CA TRP A 54 -5.02 -4.46 -1.37
C TRP A 54 -3.58 -4.06 -1.69
N ARG A 55 -3.35 -3.51 -2.88
CA ARG A 55 -2.03 -2.99 -3.29
C ARG A 55 -1.62 -1.80 -2.44
N HIS A 56 -2.55 -0.87 -2.21
CA HIS A 56 -2.35 0.29 -1.34
C HIS A 56 -1.98 -0.12 0.08
N LEU A 57 -2.77 -1.03 0.68
CA LEU A 57 -2.52 -1.56 2.02
C LEU A 57 -1.12 -2.18 2.12
N THR A 58 -0.76 -3.06 1.18
CA THR A 58 0.53 -3.74 1.18
C THR A 58 1.71 -2.78 0.97
N ALA A 59 1.58 -1.85 0.02
CA ALA A 59 2.62 -0.88 -0.28
C ALA A 59 2.92 0.03 0.93
N TYR A 60 1.88 0.51 1.62
CA TYR A 60 2.06 1.38 2.78
C TYR A 60 2.53 0.64 4.02
N PHE A 61 2.18 -0.64 4.18
CA PHE A 61 2.78 -1.49 5.21
C PHE A 61 4.29 -1.63 5.02
N VAL A 62 4.74 -1.96 3.80
CA VAL A 62 6.16 -2.09 3.48
C VAL A 62 6.86 -0.74 3.63
N PHE A 63 6.27 0.34 3.13
CA PHE A 63 6.82 1.69 3.26
C PHE A 63 7.01 2.08 4.74
N ALA A 64 6.02 1.81 5.60
CA ALA A 64 6.12 2.06 7.02
C ALA A 64 7.23 1.21 7.69
N CYS A 65 7.37 -0.07 7.32
CA CYS A 65 8.48 -0.91 7.80
C CYS A 65 9.86 -0.35 7.41
N VAL A 66 10.00 0.11 6.16
CA VAL A 66 11.24 0.73 5.65
C VAL A 66 11.54 2.02 6.40
N LEU A 67 10.51 2.84 6.64
CA LEU A 67 10.65 4.10 7.36
C LEU A 67 11.03 3.87 8.82
N ALA A 68 10.40 2.89 9.48
CA ALA A 68 10.77 2.45 10.83
C ALA A 68 12.23 1.98 10.91
N TYR A 69 12.69 1.24 9.91
CA TYR A 69 14.10 0.84 9.82
C TYR A 69 15.03 2.04 9.61
N ALA A 70 14.71 2.94 8.68
CA ALA A 70 15.51 4.13 8.40
C ALA A 70 15.65 5.05 9.61
N THR A 71 14.59 5.12 10.42
CA THR A 71 14.53 5.95 11.63
C THR A 71 14.88 5.18 12.91
N ASP A 72 15.35 3.93 12.82
CA ASP A 72 15.67 3.08 13.99
C ASP A 72 16.79 3.65 14.88
N HIS A 73 17.62 4.52 14.32
CA HIS A 73 18.67 5.22 15.06
C HIS A 73 18.14 6.37 15.92
N TRP A 74 16.86 6.76 15.76
CA TRP A 74 16.25 7.80 16.58
C TRP A 74 15.94 7.21 17.96
N GLN A 75 16.55 7.75 19.01
CA GLN A 75 16.31 7.29 20.39
C GLN A 75 14.97 7.78 20.93
N LEU A 76 13.87 7.29 20.34
CA LEU A 76 12.51 7.65 20.69
C LEU A 76 11.79 6.50 21.41
N PRO A 77 10.86 6.80 22.32
CA PRO A 77 9.98 5.77 22.87
C PRO A 77 9.12 5.18 21.75
N ARG A 78 8.98 3.85 21.75
CA ARG A 78 8.41 3.03 20.66
C ARG A 78 7.07 3.53 20.12
N TRP A 79 6.19 3.98 21.00
CA TRP A 79 4.88 4.48 20.62
C TRP A 79 4.96 5.81 19.85
N ARG A 80 5.86 6.72 20.23
CA ARG A 80 6.10 7.97 19.46
C ARG A 80 6.71 7.66 18.11
N HIS A 81 7.65 6.73 18.08
CA HIS A 81 8.30 6.30 16.85
C HIS A 81 7.29 5.70 15.86
N ALA A 82 6.41 4.81 16.35
CA ALA A 82 5.31 4.27 15.56
C ALA A 82 4.37 5.37 15.05
N LEU A 83 3.96 6.32 15.91
CA LEU A 83 3.09 7.43 15.49
C LEU A 83 3.73 8.32 14.43
N ILE A 84 5.02 8.63 14.54
CA ILE A 84 5.76 9.43 13.55
C ILE A 84 5.82 8.69 12.22
N VAL A 85 6.16 7.39 12.24
CA VAL A 85 6.24 6.56 11.02
C VAL A 85 4.88 6.47 10.34
N ILE A 86 3.82 6.19 11.09
CA ILE A 86 2.46 6.12 10.55
C ILE A 86 2.02 7.49 10.00
N GLY A 87 2.29 8.57 10.73
CA GLY A 87 1.95 9.92 10.31
C GLY A 87 2.69 10.35 9.04
N LEU A 88 3.97 10.04 8.93
CA LEU A 88 4.76 10.30 7.72
C LEU A 88 4.28 9.46 6.53
N ALA A 89 3.95 8.19 6.74
CA ALA A 89 3.39 7.33 5.71
C ALA A 89 2.01 7.83 5.24
N ALA A 90 1.08 8.08 6.16
CA ALA A 90 -0.24 8.62 5.84
C ALA A 90 -0.16 9.99 5.15
N GLY A 91 0.71 10.87 5.64
CA GLY A 91 0.96 12.19 5.03
C GLY A 91 1.49 12.08 3.60
N TYR A 92 2.41 11.15 3.34
CA TYR A 92 2.88 10.87 1.99
C TYR A 92 1.74 10.42 1.06
N GLY A 93 0.84 9.56 1.54
CA GLY A 93 -0.32 9.13 0.75
C GLY A 93 -1.33 10.22 0.46
N ALA A 94 -1.64 11.04 1.47
CA ALA A 94 -2.48 12.21 1.27
C ALA A 94 -1.88 13.19 0.24
N LEU A 95 -0.57 13.41 0.27
CA LEU A 95 0.12 14.26 -0.72
C LEU A 95 0.05 13.66 -2.14
N MET A 96 0.14 12.35 -2.28
CA MET A 96 0.00 11.68 -3.59
C MET A 96 -1.40 11.87 -4.17
N GLU A 97 -2.45 11.78 -3.36
CA GLU A 97 -3.83 12.03 -3.79
C GLU A 97 -4.08 13.50 -4.14
N VAL A 98 -3.52 14.43 -3.37
CA VAL A 98 -3.52 15.86 -3.74
C VAL A 98 -2.80 16.07 -5.07
N GLY A 99 -1.70 15.35 -5.31
CA GLY A 99 -0.98 15.35 -6.58
C GLY A 99 -1.85 14.91 -7.77
N GLN A 100 -2.75 13.95 -7.56
CA GLN A 100 -3.66 13.46 -8.61
C GLN A 100 -4.69 14.50 -9.06
N ILE A 101 -4.95 15.54 -8.26
CA ILE A 101 -5.78 16.70 -8.67
C ILE A 101 -5.17 17.40 -9.90
N PHE A 102 -3.84 17.38 -10.01
CA PHE A 102 -3.11 18.01 -11.12
C PHE A 102 -2.95 17.10 -12.34
N VAL A 103 -3.45 15.85 -12.30
CA VAL A 103 -3.37 14.89 -13.41
C VAL A 103 -4.70 14.88 -14.18
N PRO A 104 -4.74 15.39 -15.42
CA PRO A 104 -5.96 15.37 -16.23
C PRO A 104 -6.45 13.93 -16.46
N HIS A 105 -7.77 13.69 -16.38
CA HIS A 105 -8.46 12.40 -16.61
C HIS A 105 -8.32 11.33 -15.51
N ARG A 106 -7.88 11.67 -14.29
CA ARG A 106 -7.71 10.70 -13.18
C ARG A 106 -8.57 10.96 -11.93
N SER A 107 -9.43 11.99 -11.89
CA SER A 107 -9.88 12.57 -10.62
C SER A 107 -11.17 12.00 -10.02
N SER A 108 -11.02 11.19 -8.98
CA SER A 108 -11.81 11.28 -7.74
C SER A 108 -10.82 11.28 -6.58
N PHE A 109 -10.83 12.33 -5.74
CA PHE A 109 -10.14 12.27 -4.46
C PHE A 109 -10.88 11.24 -3.60
N LEU A 110 -10.27 10.07 -3.44
CA LEU A 110 -10.89 8.96 -2.74
C LEU A 110 -10.34 8.94 -1.33
N LEU A 111 -11.07 9.56 -0.40
CA LEU A 111 -10.77 9.48 1.04
C LEU A 111 -10.54 8.02 1.50
N SER A 112 -11.14 7.04 0.82
CA SER A 112 -10.88 5.61 1.02
C SER A 112 -9.41 5.22 0.82
N ASP A 113 -8.72 5.78 -0.17
CA ASP A 113 -7.33 5.46 -0.47
C ASP A 113 -6.41 5.95 0.66
N VAL A 114 -6.59 7.18 1.19
CA VAL A 114 -5.85 7.67 2.37
C VAL A 114 -6.08 6.75 3.56
N LEU A 115 -7.33 6.36 3.79
CA LEU A 115 -7.69 5.50 4.92
C LEU A 115 -7.02 4.12 4.78
N ILE A 116 -7.05 3.51 3.60
CA ILE A 116 -6.43 2.21 3.35
C ILE A 116 -4.90 2.29 3.44
N ASN A 117 -4.30 3.36 2.93
CA ASN A 117 -2.87 3.64 3.10
C ASN A 117 -2.49 3.74 4.58
N THR A 118 -3.32 4.44 5.37
CA THR A 118 -3.11 4.62 6.81
C THR A 118 -3.25 3.29 7.57
N ILE A 119 -4.26 2.48 7.22
CA ILE A 119 -4.44 1.13 7.77
C ILE A 119 -3.23 0.25 7.44
N GLY A 120 -2.76 0.26 6.19
CA GLY A 120 -1.55 -0.46 5.79
C GLY A 120 -0.33 -0.02 6.60
N ALA A 121 -0.10 1.29 6.72
CA ALA A 121 0.99 1.84 7.50
C ALA A 121 0.92 1.45 8.98
N SER A 122 -0.29 1.37 9.57
CA SER A 122 -0.47 0.96 10.96
C SER A 122 0.03 -0.47 11.25
N GLY A 123 0.14 -1.32 10.23
CA GLY A 123 0.72 -2.66 10.36
C GLY A 123 2.16 -2.64 10.91
N VAL A 124 2.90 -1.52 10.77
CA VAL A 124 4.24 -1.36 11.39
C VAL A 124 4.22 -1.54 12.91
N MET A 125 3.06 -1.40 13.56
CA MET A 125 2.91 -1.73 14.98
C MET A 125 3.30 -3.18 15.28
N LEU A 126 3.04 -4.12 14.36
CA LEU A 126 3.48 -5.51 14.48
C LEU A 126 5.01 -5.62 14.55
N TRP A 127 5.73 -4.84 13.73
CA TRP A 127 7.19 -4.76 13.78
C TRP A 127 7.67 -4.24 15.14
N TYR A 128 7.10 -3.14 15.63
CA TYR A 128 7.47 -2.60 16.94
C TYR A 128 7.13 -3.53 18.11
N LEU A 129 6.09 -4.37 17.96
CA LEU A 129 5.71 -5.39 18.94
C LEU A 129 6.68 -6.59 18.91
N ALA A 130 7.14 -7.01 17.72
CA ALA A 130 8.06 -8.12 17.55
C ALA A 130 9.52 -7.76 17.91
N ARG A 131 9.93 -6.51 17.69
CA ARG A 131 11.30 -6.01 17.91
C ARG A 131 11.93 -6.30 19.28
N PRO A 132 11.26 -6.30 20.45
CA PRO A 132 11.91 -6.61 21.73
C PRO A 132 12.28 -8.10 21.86
N TYR A 133 11.64 -8.96 21.08
CA TYR A 133 11.86 -10.40 21.11
C TYR A 133 12.95 -10.84 20.12
N LEU A 134 13.48 -9.91 19.31
CA LEU A 134 14.47 -10.19 18.28
C LEU A 134 15.85 -9.62 18.66
N THR A 135 16.86 -10.49 18.72
CA THR A 135 18.26 -10.07 18.84
C THR A 135 18.88 -10.03 17.45
N LEU A 136 18.96 -8.84 16.85
CA LEU A 136 19.52 -8.65 15.53
C LEU A 136 21.06 -8.53 15.63
N ARG A 137 21.78 -9.45 14.98
CA ARG A 137 23.24 -9.40 14.86
C ARG A 137 23.63 -8.97 13.44
N PRO A 138 24.66 -8.11 13.26
CA PRO A 138 25.13 -7.76 11.93
C PRO A 138 25.72 -8.99 11.24
N VAL A 139 25.58 -9.07 9.91
CA VAL A 139 26.14 -10.18 9.11
C VAL A 139 27.65 -10.31 9.31
N SER A 140 28.34 -9.19 9.54
CA SER A 140 29.78 -9.17 9.83
C SER A 140 30.18 -9.96 11.08
N ALA A 141 29.27 -10.20 12.03
CA ALA A 141 29.54 -11.04 13.19
C ALA A 141 29.73 -12.53 12.82
N PHE A 142 29.31 -12.93 11.61
CA PHE A 142 29.41 -14.30 11.11
C PHE A 142 30.49 -14.46 10.03
N LEU A 143 31.08 -13.36 9.56
CA LEU A 143 32.15 -13.40 8.57
C LEU A 143 33.50 -13.53 9.31
N PRO A 144 34.39 -14.45 8.89
CA PRO A 144 35.74 -14.50 9.40
C PRO A 144 36.43 -13.16 9.18
N SER A 145 37.02 -12.58 10.22
CA SER A 145 37.89 -11.43 10.10
C SER A 145 39.12 -11.85 9.28
N SER A 146 39.12 -11.53 7.99
CA SER A 146 40.32 -11.59 7.17
C SER A 146 41.29 -10.56 7.74
N GLU A 147 42.27 -11.02 8.52
CA GLU A 147 43.36 -10.19 9.01
C GLU A 147 43.93 -9.37 7.86
N ARG A 148 44.02 -8.06 8.05
CA ARG A 148 44.70 -7.12 7.17
C ARG A 148 45.51 -6.18 8.02
#